data_AF-A0A8T5S2R7-F1
#
_entry.id   AF-A0A8T5S2R7-F1
#
_cell.length_a   1.000
_cell.length_b   1.000
_cell.length_c   1.000
_cell.angle_alpha   90.00
_cell.angle_beta   90.00
_cell.angle_gamma   90.00
#
_symmetry.space_group_name_H-M   'P 1'
#
loop_
_entity.id
_entity.type
_entity.pdbx_description
1 polymer ?
#
loop_
_entity_poly.entity_id
_entity_poly.type
_entity_poly.pdbx_seq_one_letter_code
_entity_poly.pdbx_strand_id
1 'polypeptide(L)'
;MRLSAVITTAKLNADPLIEDNVCKECNLCIEKCPNKAFDENGNFKKMTCLPNTVKHGINILHPYNQDYLKNIELISNTFLLEYTVGCTVCLDVCPINKKHL
;
A
#
# COMPACT_ATOMS: atom_id res chain seq x y z
N MET A 1 0.65 7.44 5.75
CA MET A 1 -0.69 7.77 6.29
C MET A 1 -1.62 6.60 6.01
N ARG A 2 -2.51 6.22 6.95
CA ARG A 2 -3.57 5.23 6.72
C ARG A 2 -4.89 5.97 6.46
N LEU A 3 -5.70 5.47 5.52
CA LEU A 3 -6.98 6.07 5.15
C LEU A 3 -8.14 5.23 5.71
N SER A 4 -9.18 5.91 6.18
CA SER A 4 -10.45 5.30 6.58
C SER A 4 -11.59 6.19 6.08
N ALA A 5 -12.77 5.62 5.89
CA ALA A 5 -13.94 6.33 5.39
C ALA A 5 -15.19 5.94 6.17
N VAL A 6 -16.13 6.88 6.28
CA VAL A 6 -17.46 6.67 6.88
C VAL A 6 -18.51 6.97 5.83
N ILE A 7 -19.41 6.02 5.59
CA ILE A 7 -20.58 6.21 4.72
C ILE A 7 -21.71 6.75 5.60
N THR A 8 -22.27 7.90 5.21
CA THR A 8 -23.30 8.60 5.99
C THR A 8 -24.38 9.18 5.08
N THR A 9 -25.58 9.36 5.63
CA THR A 9 -26.69 10.09 4.99
C THR A 9 -26.70 11.57 5.36
N ALA A 10 -25.79 12.03 6.22
CA ALA A 10 -25.64 13.43 6.55
C ALA A 10 -25.33 14.26 5.29
N LYS A 11 -25.97 15.41 5.15
CA LYS A 11 -25.69 16.34 4.05
C LYS A 11 -24.38 17.08 4.35
N LEU A 12 -23.35 16.83 3.55
CA LEU A 12 -22.04 17.45 3.65
C LEU A 12 -21.72 18.17 2.33
N ASN A 13 -21.03 19.31 2.42
CA ASN A 13 -20.44 19.93 1.24
C ASN A 13 -19.15 19.19 0.88
N ALA A 14 -18.95 18.91 -0.41
CA ALA A 14 -17.72 18.28 -0.87
C ALA A 14 -16.56 19.28 -0.81
N ASP A 15 -15.41 18.82 -0.30
CA ASP A 15 -14.16 19.56 -0.40
C ASP A 15 -13.68 19.61 -1.86
N PRO A 16 -12.99 20.67 -2.29
CA PRO A 16 -12.42 20.75 -3.62
C PRO A 16 -11.36 19.67 -3.84
N LEU A 17 -11.23 19.20 -5.09
CA LEU A 17 -10.18 18.27 -5.48
C LEU A 17 -8.83 18.99 -5.58
N ILE A 18 -7.75 18.27 -5.27
CA ILE A 18 -6.39 18.70 -5.60
C ILE A 18 -6.13 18.32 -7.05
N GLU A 19 -5.99 19.31 -7.93
CA GLU A 19 -5.74 19.12 -9.37
C GLU A 19 -4.24 19.02 -9.70
N ASP A 20 -3.37 19.51 -8.81
CA ASP A 20 -1.93 19.53 -9.03
C ASP A 20 -1.33 18.13 -8.97
N ASN A 21 -0.54 17.80 -9.99
CA ASN A 21 0.27 16.58 -9.97
C ASN A 21 1.46 16.76 -9.00
N VAL A 22 1.38 16.11 -7.85
CA VAL A 22 2.45 16.10 -6.84
C VAL A 22 3.71 15.35 -7.31
N CYS A 23 3.56 14.45 -8.27
CA CYS A 23 4.67 13.75 -8.90
C CYS A 23 5.28 14.63 -9.99
N LYS A 24 6.21 15.52 -9.60
CA LYS A 24 6.97 16.43 -10.48
C LYS A 24 8.00 15.68 -11.35
N GLU A 25 7.54 14.87 -12.31
CA GLU A 25 8.40 14.04 -13.19
C GLU A 25 9.33 13.08 -12.42
N CYS A 26 8.83 12.51 -11.32
CA CYS A 26 9.57 11.62 -10.44
C CYS A 26 9.23 10.15 -10.73
N ASN A 27 10.26 9.31 -10.93
CA ASN A 27 10.10 7.87 -11.20
C ASN A 27 10.66 6.97 -10.09
N LEU A 28 10.96 7.51 -8.90
CA LEU A 28 11.65 6.76 -7.84
C LEU A 28 10.89 5.51 -7.37
N CYS A 29 9.56 5.61 -7.20
CA CYS A 29 8.74 4.46 -6.79
C CYS A 29 8.68 3.37 -7.88
N ILE A 30 8.74 3.77 -9.15
CA ILE A 30 8.77 2.88 -10.32
C ILE A 30 10.10 2.12 -10.33
N GLU A 31 11.22 2.86 -10.26
CA GLU A 31 12.58 2.31 -10.30
C GLU A 31 12.89 1.38 -9.13
N LYS A 32 12.36 1.69 -7.94
CA LYS A 32 12.65 0.94 -6.71
C LYS A 32 11.64 -0.17 -6.42
N CYS A 33 10.56 -0.27 -7.20
CA CYS A 33 9.57 -1.31 -6.98
C CYS A 33 10.19 -2.71 -7.19
N PRO A 34 10.25 -3.57 -6.16
CA PRO A 34 10.91 -4.88 -6.26
C PRO A 34 10.20 -5.82 -7.27
N ASN A 35 8.89 -5.64 -7.43
CA ASN A 35 8.06 -6.44 -8.32
C ASN A 35 7.79 -5.82 -9.69
N LYS A 36 8.35 -4.64 -9.98
CA LYS A 36 8.05 -3.89 -11.22
C LYS A 36 6.53 -3.75 -11.46
N ALA A 37 5.82 -3.36 -10.40
CA ALA A 37 4.36 -3.24 -10.42
C ALA A 37 3.88 -1.96 -11.13
N PHE A 38 4.78 -1.15 -11.68
CA PHE A 38 4.45 0.03 -12.46
C PHE A 38 4.83 -0.23 -13.92
N ASP A 39 4.02 0.24 -14.87
CA ASP A 39 4.41 0.26 -16.29
C ASP A 39 5.23 1.50 -16.65
N GLU A 40 5.62 1.60 -17.92
CA GLU A 40 6.41 2.70 -18.48
C GLU A 40 5.72 4.08 -18.40
N ASN A 41 4.39 4.09 -18.24
CA ASN A 41 3.59 5.31 -18.08
C ASN A 41 3.27 5.59 -16.59
N GLY A 42 3.81 4.79 -15.67
CA GLY A 42 3.58 4.92 -14.23
C GLY A 42 2.27 4.33 -13.72
N ASN A 43 1.53 3.57 -14.54
CA ASN A 43 0.29 2.93 -14.09
C ASN A 43 0.59 1.75 -13.17
N PHE A 44 -0.12 1.70 -12.03
CA PHE A 44 0.05 0.66 -11.03
C PHE A 44 -0.74 -0.62 -11.36
N LYS A 45 -0.04 -1.75 -11.42
CA LYS A 45 -0.59 -3.10 -11.68
C LYS A 45 -0.72 -3.86 -10.37
N LYS A 46 -1.92 -3.82 -9.78
CA LYS A 46 -2.26 -4.47 -8.50
C LYS A 46 -1.84 -5.95 -8.45
N MET A 47 -2.18 -6.72 -9.48
CA MET A 47 -1.91 -8.17 -9.50
C MET A 47 -0.41 -8.49 -9.53
N THR A 48 0.43 -7.59 -10.03
CA THR A 48 1.89 -7.71 -10.00
C THR A 48 2.46 -7.38 -8.62
N CYS A 49 1.86 -6.43 -7.90
CA CYS A 49 2.28 -6.01 -6.57
C CYS A 49 1.94 -7.04 -5.47
N LEU A 50 0.72 -7.61 -5.53
CA LEU A 50 0.15 -8.44 -4.47
C LEU A 50 1.05 -9.58 -3.97
N PRO A 51 1.73 -10.39 -4.82
CA PRO A 51 2.55 -11.51 -4.34
C PRO A 51 3.76 -11.10 -3.47
N ASN A 52 4.24 -9.86 -3.60
CA ASN A 52 5.31 -9.34 -2.76
C ASN A 52 4.77 -8.63 -1.52
N THR A 53 3.68 -7.87 -1.69
CA THR A 53 3.11 -7.05 -0.61
C THR A 53 2.30 -7.86 0.37
N VAL A 54 1.54 -8.84 -0.09
CA VAL A 54 0.73 -9.74 0.75
C VAL A 54 1.50 -11.02 0.98
N LYS A 55 1.80 -11.31 2.24
CA LYS A 55 2.39 -12.58 2.67
C LYS A 55 1.40 -13.34 3.53
N HIS A 56 1.43 -14.66 3.40
CA HIS A 56 0.62 -15.64 4.13
C HIS A 56 -0.88 -15.58 3.81
N GLY A 57 -1.39 -16.55 3.07
CA GLY A 57 -2.79 -16.93 3.14
C GLY A 57 -2.79 -18.42 3.45
N ILE A 58 -3.59 -18.84 4.43
CA ILE A 58 -3.76 -20.22 4.96
C ILE A 58 -3.00 -20.42 6.28
N ASN A 59 -3.73 -20.18 7.36
CA ASN A 59 -3.37 -20.24 8.78
C ASN A 59 -3.00 -21.66 9.29
N ILE A 60 -2.55 -22.57 8.42
CA ILE A 60 -2.22 -23.96 8.75
C ILE A 60 -0.79 -24.33 8.32
N LEU A 61 -0.18 -23.59 7.39
CA LEU A 61 1.12 -23.97 6.78
C LEU A 61 2.32 -23.13 7.21
N HIS A 62 2.14 -22.08 8.01
CA HIS A 62 3.25 -21.21 8.45
C HIS A 62 3.17 -20.92 9.95
N PRO A 63 4.09 -21.45 10.78
CA PRO A 63 4.14 -21.12 12.21
C PRO A 63 4.41 -19.62 12.39
N TYR A 64 3.81 -19.04 13.44
CA TYR A 64 4.11 -17.69 13.94
C TYR A 64 5.63 -17.51 14.08
N ASN A 65 6.25 -16.87 13.09
CA ASN A 65 7.68 -16.60 13.00
C ASN A 65 7.92 -15.08 13.24
N GLN A 66 9.09 -14.71 13.74
CA GLN A 66 9.61 -13.34 13.91
C GLN A 66 9.37 -12.38 12.72
N ASP A 67 9.22 -12.88 11.48
CA ASP A 67 8.90 -12.08 10.30
C ASP A 67 7.51 -11.43 10.34
N TYR A 68 6.61 -11.93 11.18
CA TYR A 68 5.31 -11.31 11.41
C TYR A 68 5.44 -9.88 11.94
N LEU A 69 6.42 -9.63 12.84
CA LEU A 69 6.70 -8.32 13.44
C LEU A 69 7.25 -7.29 12.45
N LYS A 70 7.74 -7.74 11.28
CA LYS A 70 8.27 -6.85 10.23
C LYS A 70 7.20 -6.34 9.28
N ASN A 71 5.95 -6.80 9.41
CA ASN A 71 4.86 -6.40 8.53
C ASN A 71 4.06 -5.22 9.11
N ILE A 72 3.45 -4.45 8.22
CA ILE A 72 2.74 -3.20 8.52
C ILE A 72 1.41 -3.49 9.22
N GLU A 73 0.70 -4.53 8.77
CA GLU A 73 -0.64 -4.90 9.24
C GLU A 73 -0.87 -6.41 9.15
N LEU A 74 -1.60 -6.95 10.14
CA LEU A 74 -2.33 -8.20 10.02
C LEU A 74 -3.74 -7.87 9.53
N ILE A 75 -4.20 -8.60 8.53
CA ILE A 75 -5.55 -8.48 7.99
C ILE A 75 -6.21 -9.85 8.04
N SER A 76 -7.35 -9.93 8.71
CA SER A 76 -8.24 -11.08 8.65
C SER A 76 -9.29 -10.82 7.57
N ASN A 77 -9.39 -11.69 6.56
CA ASN A 77 -10.47 -11.58 5.58
C ASN A 77 -11.79 -12.14 6.12
N THR A 78 -12.85 -12.05 5.31
CA THR A 78 -14.20 -12.57 5.64
C THR A 78 -14.24 -14.08 5.90
N PHE A 79 -13.21 -14.83 5.50
CA PHE A 79 -13.06 -16.26 5.77
C PHE A 79 -12.18 -16.55 7.00
N LEU A 80 -11.87 -15.54 7.81
CA LEU A 80 -10.96 -15.62 8.97
C LEU A 80 -9.54 -16.08 8.60
N LEU A 81 -9.15 -15.92 7.32
CA LEU A 81 -7.77 -16.12 6.91
C LEU A 81 -6.98 -14.85 7.21
N GLU A 82 -5.92 -15.03 7.98
CA GLU A 82 -4.98 -13.98 8.33
C GLU A 82 -3.88 -13.88 7.27
N TYR A 83 -3.60 -12.66 6.85
CA TYR A 83 -2.49 -12.32 5.98
C TYR A 83 -1.81 -11.05 6.46
N THR A 84 -0.53 -10.90 6.13
CA THR A 84 0.22 -9.70 6.44
C THR A 84 0.49 -8.85 5.22
N VAL A 85 0.53 -7.54 5.41
CA VAL A 85 0.91 -6.57 4.38
C VAL A 85 2.23 -5.94 4.78
N GLY A 86 3.28 -6.11 3.96
CA GLY A 86 4.66 -5.85 4.40
C GLY A 86 5.54 -4.97 3.52
N CYS A 87 5.08 -4.54 2.33
CA CYS A 87 5.92 -3.77 1.40
C CYS A 87 5.61 -2.26 1.44
N THR A 88 6.57 -1.46 1.91
CA THR A 88 6.50 0.02 1.92
C THR A 88 7.46 0.71 0.96
N VAL A 89 8.22 -0.04 0.14
CA VAL A 89 9.35 0.52 -0.64
C VAL A 89 8.96 1.76 -1.45
N CYS A 90 7.81 1.76 -2.12
CA CYS A 90 7.35 2.92 -2.91
C CYS A 90 7.06 4.16 -2.05
N LEU A 91 6.63 3.97 -0.80
CA LEU A 91 6.42 5.03 0.18
C LEU A 91 7.74 5.53 0.75
N ASP A 92 8.67 4.61 1.04
CA ASP A 92 9.97 4.95 1.67
C ASP A 92 10.85 5.79 0.74
N VAL A 93 10.79 5.54 -0.56
CA VAL A 93 11.57 6.27 -1.58
C VAL A 93 10.88 7.56 -2.03
N CYS A 94 9.60 7.74 -1.72
CA CYS A 94 8.83 8.90 -2.17
C CYS A 94 9.33 10.19 -1.49
N PRO A 95 9.77 11.21 -2.25
CA PRO A 95 10.23 12.48 -1.67
C PRO A 95 9.15 13.20 -0.86
N ILE A 96 7.88 13.08 -1.28
CA ILE A 96 6.73 13.68 -0.58
C ILE A 96 6.48 13.02 0.78
N ASN A 97 6.86 11.75 0.93
CA ASN A 97 6.69 11.03 2.19
C ASN A 97 7.84 11.28 3.19
N LYS A 98 8.90 12.01 2.78
CA LYS A 98 9.94 12.44 3.73
C LYS A 98 9.37 13.58 4.57
N LYS A 99 9.52 13.49 5.89
CA LYS A 99 9.22 14.63 6.77
C LYS A 99 10.06 15.82 6.31
N HIS A 100 9.41 16.95 6.04
CA HIS A 100 10.09 18.24 6.10
C HIS A 100 10.66 18.35 7.52
N LEU A 101 11.98 18.23 7.65
CA LEU A 101 12.73 18.62 8.84
C LEU A 101 12.74 20.15 8.92
#